data_AF-A0A162Q2T6-F1
#
_entry.id   AF-A0A162Q2T6-F1
#
_cell.length_a   1.000
_cell.length_b   1.000
_cell.length_c   1.000
_cell.angle_alpha   90.00
_cell.angle_beta   90.00
_cell.angle_gamma   90.00
#
_symmetry.space_group_name_H-M   'P 1'
#
loop_
_entity.id
_entity.type
_entity.pdbx_description
1 polymer ?
#
loop_
_entity_poly.entity_id
_entity_poly.type
_entity_poly.pdbx_seq_one_letter_code
_entity_poly.pdbx_strand_id
1 'polypeptide(L)'
;MEKAVSNGLLPERRVSEGGGNPCRHCLRMIPEGAAMLVLAHRPFGALQPYAETGPIFLCAAQCEAGGGAELPEILASSDYIVRGYGADERIVYGTGGVVETGRIPARAAELLARADVEFVHVRSARNNCFQLRIERD
;
A
#
# COMPACT_ATOMS: atom_id res chain seq x y z
N MET A 1 4.57 14.90 -14.57
CA MET A 1 3.35 14.26 -14.06
C MET A 1 3.22 14.65 -12.59
N GLU A 2 2.43 15.68 -12.29
CA GLU A 2 2.11 16.07 -10.91
C GLU A 2 1.43 14.87 -10.24
N LYS A 3 2.08 14.31 -9.22
CA LYS A 3 1.52 13.19 -8.46
C LYS A 3 0.34 13.74 -7.66
N ALA A 4 -0.88 13.38 -8.04
CA ALA A 4 -2.10 13.87 -7.42
C ALA A 4 -2.11 13.55 -5.91
N VAL A 5 -2.50 14.54 -5.12
CA VAL A 5 -2.51 14.54 -3.65
C VAL A 5 -3.95 14.64 -3.16
N SER A 6 -4.33 13.77 -2.23
CA SER A 6 -5.75 13.55 -1.90
C SER A 6 -6.41 14.73 -1.18
N ASN A 7 -5.61 15.61 -0.60
CA ASN A 7 -5.99 16.75 0.22
C ASN A 7 -5.62 18.11 -0.42
N GLY A 8 -5.21 18.13 -1.70
CA GLY A 8 -4.90 19.35 -2.44
C GLY A 8 -3.61 20.08 -2.00
N LEU A 9 -2.80 19.47 -1.14
CA LEU A 9 -1.52 20.02 -0.69
C LEU A 9 -0.35 19.44 -1.47
N LEU A 10 0.63 20.28 -1.84
CA LEU A 10 1.85 19.81 -2.50
C LEU A 10 2.59 18.76 -1.65
N PRO A 11 3.22 17.73 -2.27
CA PRO A 11 4.03 16.77 -1.55
C PRO A 11 5.14 17.43 -0.74
N GLU A 12 5.32 17.01 0.51
CA GLU A 12 6.46 17.42 1.32
C GLU A 12 7.74 16.78 0.79
N ARG A 13 8.82 17.57 0.72
CA ARG A 13 10.16 17.06 0.45
C ARG A 13 10.90 16.79 1.75
N ARG A 14 11.48 15.60 1.83
CA ARG A 14 12.29 15.12 2.96
C ARG A 14 13.52 14.36 2.43
N VAL A 15 14.47 14.11 3.30
CA VAL A 15 15.57 13.16 3.07
C VAL A 15 15.22 11.89 3.85
N SER A 16 15.40 10.72 3.25
CA SER A 16 15.22 9.46 3.98
C SER A 16 16.32 9.31 5.02
N GLU A 17 15.93 9.03 6.26
CA GLU A 17 16.83 8.78 7.39
C GLU A 17 17.26 7.30 7.46
N GLY A 18 16.94 6.50 6.43
CA GLY A 18 17.06 5.06 6.48
C GLY A 18 15.99 4.41 7.36
N GLY A 19 16.03 3.08 7.50
CA GLY A 19 15.27 2.38 8.55
C GLY A 19 13.76 2.22 8.37
N GLY A 20 13.18 2.51 7.20
CA GLY A 20 11.77 2.17 6.94
C GLY A 20 10.98 3.18 6.11
N ASN A 21 11.54 3.68 5.01
CA ASN A 21 10.84 4.55 4.08
C ASN A 21 10.42 3.77 2.80
N PRO A 22 9.31 3.00 2.83
CA PRO A 22 8.89 2.23 1.67
C PRO A 22 8.29 3.12 0.59
N CYS A 23 8.88 3.07 -0.61
CA CYS A 23 8.36 3.76 -1.78
C CYS A 23 7.14 3.01 -2.33
N ARG A 24 5.97 3.67 -2.33
CA ARG A 24 4.71 3.10 -2.83
C ARG A 24 4.59 3.03 -4.35
N HIS A 25 5.65 3.40 -5.09
CA HIS A 25 5.69 3.25 -6.54
C HIS A 25 6.57 2.09 -6.98
N CYS A 26 7.85 2.08 -6.58
CA CYS A 26 8.78 1.01 -6.97
C CYS A 26 8.73 -0.23 -6.07
N LEU A 27 7.98 -0.16 -4.96
CA LEU A 27 7.87 -1.23 -3.96
C LEU A 27 9.23 -1.69 -3.39
N ARG A 28 10.20 -0.76 -3.31
CA ARG A 28 11.49 -0.91 -2.62
C ARG A 28 11.65 0.10 -1.49
N MET A 29 12.63 -0.11 -0.62
CA MET A 29 13.01 0.91 0.38
C MET A 29 13.72 2.08 -0.29
N ILE A 30 13.38 3.30 0.12
CA ILE A 30 14.12 4.50 -0.29
C ILE A 30 15.47 4.47 0.44
N PRO A 31 16.62 4.60 -0.26
CA PRO A 31 17.93 4.58 0.38
C PRO A 31 18.10 5.74 1.36
N GLU A 32 18.84 5.50 2.44
CA GLU A 32 19.27 6.55 3.37
C GLU A 32 20.01 7.67 2.63
N GLY A 33 19.73 8.92 3.00
CA GLY A 33 20.29 10.11 2.36
C GLY A 33 19.62 10.49 1.03
N ALA A 34 18.76 9.63 0.45
CA ALA A 34 18.04 9.96 -0.77
C ALA A 34 16.86 10.91 -0.51
N ALA A 35 16.60 11.81 -1.47
CA ALA A 35 15.42 12.66 -1.41
C ALA A 35 14.13 11.85 -1.63
N MET A 36 13.11 12.13 -0.81
CA MET A 36 11.80 11.50 -0.86
C MET A 36 10.67 12.53 -0.83
N LEU A 37 9.50 12.08 -1.29
CA LEU A 37 8.24 12.81 -1.20
C LEU A 37 7.33 12.14 -0.19
N VAL A 38 6.67 12.94 0.63
CA VAL A 38 5.60 12.51 1.54
C VAL A 38 4.31 13.18 1.10
N LEU A 39 3.25 12.41 0.90
CA LEU A 39 1.95 12.93 0.47
C LEU A 39 0.79 12.11 1.03
N ALA A 40 -0.39 12.71 1.07
CA ALA A 40 -1.62 12.01 1.40
C ALA A 40 -2.17 11.26 0.18
N HIS A 41 -2.35 9.96 0.33
CA HIS A 41 -2.84 9.09 -0.72
C HIS A 41 -4.11 8.35 -0.29
N ARG A 42 -5.07 8.33 -1.20
CA ARG A 42 -6.31 7.58 -1.13
C ARG A 42 -6.22 6.46 -2.17
N PRO A 43 -6.03 5.19 -1.77
CA PRO A 43 -5.94 4.05 -2.68
C PRO A 43 -7.34 3.58 -3.11
N PHE A 44 -8.22 4.52 -3.48
CA PHE A 44 -9.62 4.29 -3.86
C PHE A 44 -10.04 5.29 -4.94
N GLY A 45 -10.85 4.84 -5.90
CA GLY A 45 -11.33 5.63 -7.02
C GLY A 45 -12.32 6.72 -6.60
N ALA A 46 -13.22 6.41 -5.67
CA ALA A 46 -14.28 7.34 -5.24
C ALA A 46 -14.09 7.91 -3.83
N LEU A 47 -14.72 9.07 -3.57
CA LEU A 47 -14.96 9.53 -2.20
C LEU A 47 -16.15 8.77 -1.62
N GLN A 48 -15.89 7.93 -0.63
CA GLN A 48 -16.89 7.14 0.07
C GLN A 48 -16.44 6.89 1.52
N PRO A 49 -17.33 6.46 2.45
CA PRO A 49 -17.02 6.41 3.89
C PRO A 49 -15.81 5.54 4.29
N TYR A 50 -15.45 4.56 3.48
CA TYR A 50 -14.32 3.64 3.66
C TYR A 50 -13.06 4.06 2.88
N ALA A 51 -13.09 5.20 2.17
CA ALA A 51 -11.99 5.66 1.33
C ALA A 51 -10.88 6.29 2.18
N GLU A 52 -10.21 5.44 2.98
CA GLU A 52 -9.14 5.82 3.91
C GLU A 52 -8.03 6.58 3.18
N THR A 53 -7.61 7.71 3.74
CA THR A 53 -6.48 8.50 3.26
C THR A 53 -5.37 8.46 4.31
N GLY A 54 -4.14 8.21 3.88
CA GLY A 54 -2.99 8.18 4.77
C GLY A 54 -1.69 8.59 4.07
N PRO A 55 -0.61 8.79 4.84
CA PRO A 55 0.67 9.16 4.26
C PRO A 55 1.28 7.99 3.48
N ILE A 56 1.82 8.30 2.31
CA ILE A 56 2.73 7.41 1.58
C ILE A 56 4.05 8.11 1.31
N PHE A 57 5.10 7.32 1.13
CA PHE A 57 6.40 7.80 0.70
C PHE A 57 6.65 7.39 -0.75
N LEU A 58 7.33 8.25 -1.49
CA LEU A 58 7.77 8.00 -2.85
C LEU A 58 9.21 8.49 -3.03
N CYS A 59 9.99 7.81 -3.88
CA CYS A 59 11.24 8.37 -4.36
C CYS A 59 10.98 9.75 -4.98
N ALA A 60 11.82 10.73 -4.66
CA ALA A 60 11.78 12.03 -5.33
C ALA A 60 12.39 11.95 -6.74
N ALA A 61 13.42 11.12 -6.91
CA ALA A 61 13.92 10.73 -8.21
C ALA A 61 12.93 9.76 -8.90
N GLN A 62 12.98 9.74 -10.24
CA GLN A 62 12.24 8.75 -11.01
C GLN A 62 12.73 7.35 -10.64
N CYS A 63 11.79 6.46 -10.40
CA CYS A 63 12.04 5.04 -10.19
C CYS A 63 11.07 4.24 -11.05
N GLU A 64 11.48 3.03 -11.41
CA GLU A 64 10.63 2.09 -12.14
C GLU A 64 9.50 1.59 -11.23
N ALA A 65 8.29 1.48 -11.80
CA ALA A 65 7.15 0.94 -11.08
C ALA A 65 7.43 -0.51 -10.66
N GLY A 66 7.12 -0.83 -9.41
CA GLY A 66 7.21 -2.19 -8.89
C GLY A 66 5.93 -2.96 -9.20
N GLY A 67 5.91 -4.22 -8.77
CA GLY A 67 4.79 -5.14 -8.94
C GLY A 67 5.30 -6.54 -9.28
N GLY A 68 4.37 -7.42 -9.65
CA GLY A 68 4.64 -8.83 -9.93
C GLY A 68 4.15 -9.76 -8.83
N ALA A 69 4.37 -11.06 -9.04
CA ALA A 69 3.91 -12.12 -8.14
C ALA A 69 4.74 -12.25 -6.85
N GLU A 70 5.96 -11.72 -6.86
CA GLU A 70 6.88 -11.81 -5.74
C GLU A 70 6.53 -10.85 -4.62
N LEU A 71 6.86 -11.24 -3.37
CA LEU A 71 6.65 -10.39 -2.22
C LEU A 71 7.63 -9.20 -2.26
N PRO A 72 7.14 -7.94 -2.30
CA PRO A 72 8.03 -6.80 -2.47
C PRO A 72 8.79 -6.43 -1.18
N GLU A 73 9.96 -5.83 -1.35
CA GLU A 73 10.88 -5.43 -0.28
C GLU A 73 10.25 -4.47 0.75
N ILE A 74 9.25 -3.68 0.36
CA ILE A 74 8.53 -2.80 1.30
C ILE A 74 7.80 -3.55 2.42
N LEU A 75 7.56 -4.85 2.26
CA LEU A 75 6.97 -5.71 3.27
C LEU A 75 8.03 -6.25 4.24
N ALA A 76 8.78 -5.36 4.89
CA ALA A 76 9.90 -5.70 5.78
C ALA A 76 9.52 -5.99 7.25
N SER A 77 8.27 -5.77 7.66
CA SER A 77 7.79 -6.11 9.02
C SER A 77 7.46 -7.60 9.15
N SER A 78 7.29 -8.10 10.38
CA SER A 78 6.90 -9.51 10.64
C SER A 78 5.50 -9.86 10.14
N ASP A 79 4.58 -8.88 10.17
CA ASP A 79 3.18 -9.07 9.83
C ASP A 79 2.52 -7.76 9.37
N TYR A 80 1.42 -7.93 8.64
CA TYR A 80 0.63 -6.86 8.03
C TYR A 80 -0.86 -7.17 8.18
N ILE A 81 -1.68 -6.12 8.15
CA ILE A 81 -3.12 -6.27 7.94
C ILE A 81 -3.35 -6.62 6.47
N VAL A 82 -4.05 -7.72 6.23
CA VAL A 82 -4.55 -8.11 4.90
C VAL A 82 -6.07 -8.06 4.95
N ARG A 83 -6.69 -7.33 4.01
CA ARG A 83 -8.15 -7.09 4.00
C ARG A 83 -8.69 -7.07 2.58
N GLY A 84 -9.78 -7.80 2.34
CA GLY A 84 -10.49 -7.84 1.07
C GLY A 84 -11.49 -6.69 0.92
N TYR A 85 -11.61 -6.20 -0.30
CA TYR A 85 -12.54 -5.15 -0.70
C TYR A 85 -13.38 -5.61 -1.89
N GLY A 86 -14.65 -5.25 -1.92
CA GLY A 86 -15.55 -5.54 -3.04
C GLY A 86 -15.41 -4.53 -4.19
N ALA A 87 -16.19 -4.75 -5.25
CA ALA A 87 -16.21 -3.89 -6.44
C ALA A 87 -16.71 -2.45 -6.15
N ASP A 88 -17.44 -2.26 -5.05
CA ASP A 88 -17.87 -0.94 -4.56
C ASP A 88 -16.83 -0.25 -3.66
N GLU A 89 -15.61 -0.79 -3.62
CA GLU A 89 -14.47 -0.33 -2.81
C GLU A 89 -14.75 -0.32 -1.30
N ARG A 90 -15.67 -1.17 -0.83
CA ARG A 90 -15.96 -1.36 0.61
C ARG A 90 -15.30 -2.61 1.15
N ILE A 91 -15.05 -2.58 2.46
CA ILE A 91 -14.50 -3.73 3.18
C ILE A 91 -15.49 -4.89 3.11
N VAL A 92 -15.02 -6.05 2.64
CA VAL A 92 -15.75 -7.31 2.79
C VAL A 92 -15.49 -7.81 4.22
N TYR A 93 -16.47 -7.62 5.10
CA TYR A 93 -16.34 -7.98 6.51
C TYR A 93 -16.03 -9.48 6.69
N GLY A 94 -15.20 -9.80 7.68
CA GLY A 94 -14.68 -11.16 7.91
C GLY A 94 -13.44 -11.54 7.09
N THR A 95 -13.00 -10.70 6.13
CA THR A 95 -11.75 -10.95 5.38
C THR A 95 -10.50 -10.45 6.09
N GLY A 96 -10.63 -9.38 6.88
CA GLY A 96 -9.52 -8.69 7.54
C GLY A 96 -8.81 -9.52 8.61
N GLY A 97 -7.48 -9.54 8.58
CA GLY A 97 -6.67 -10.18 9.62
C GLY A 97 -5.23 -9.65 9.64
N VAL A 98 -4.54 -9.86 10.77
CA VAL A 98 -3.08 -9.68 10.88
C VAL A 98 -2.42 -10.97 10.41
N VAL A 99 -1.56 -10.87 9.41
CA VAL A 99 -1.00 -12.00 8.67
C VAL A 99 0.51 -11.87 8.65
N GLU A 100 1.21 -12.94 9.00
CA GLU A 100 2.66 -13.01 8.88
C GLU A 100 3.09 -12.76 7.44
N THR A 101 4.16 -12.01 7.25
CA THR A 101 4.62 -11.53 5.95
C THR A 101 4.80 -12.64 4.92
N GLY A 102 5.41 -13.77 5.31
CA GLY A 102 5.57 -14.93 4.43
C GLY A 102 4.27 -15.66 4.05
N ARG A 103 3.17 -15.40 4.76
CA ARG A 103 1.84 -15.98 4.51
C ARG A 103 0.94 -15.09 3.66
N ILE A 104 1.35 -13.84 3.39
CA ILE A 104 0.55 -12.87 2.61
C ILE A 104 0.13 -13.41 1.23
N PRO A 105 1.03 -14.03 0.41
CA PRO A 105 0.62 -14.53 -0.91
C PRO A 105 -0.50 -15.57 -0.83
N ALA A 106 -0.37 -16.54 0.07
CA ALA A 106 -1.40 -17.56 0.29
C ALA A 106 -2.72 -16.95 0.77
N ARG A 107 -2.66 -16.03 1.74
CA ARG A 107 -3.86 -15.37 2.23
C ARG A 107 -4.54 -14.50 1.17
N ALA A 108 -3.78 -13.80 0.35
CA ALA A 108 -4.31 -13.01 -0.75
C ALA A 108 -5.02 -13.91 -1.77
N ALA A 109 -4.43 -15.04 -2.15
CA ALA A 109 -5.05 -16.01 -3.05
C ALA A 109 -6.37 -16.58 -2.49
N GLU A 110 -6.42 -16.95 -1.19
CA GLU A 110 -7.66 -17.39 -0.53
C GLU A 110 -8.76 -16.32 -0.59
N LEU A 111 -8.41 -15.06 -0.32
CA LEU A 111 -9.37 -13.95 -0.33
C LEU A 111 -9.86 -13.66 -1.74
N LEU A 112 -8.94 -13.60 -2.70
CA LEU A 112 -9.29 -13.37 -4.10
C LEU A 112 -10.10 -14.54 -4.67
N ALA A 113 -9.96 -15.78 -4.19
CA ALA A 113 -10.83 -16.87 -4.63
C ALA A 113 -12.33 -16.66 -4.31
N ARG A 114 -12.68 -15.72 -3.42
CA ARG A 114 -14.07 -15.38 -3.13
C ARG A 114 -14.64 -14.46 -4.22
N ALA A 115 -15.89 -14.73 -4.60
CA ALA A 115 -16.60 -13.94 -5.61
C ALA A 115 -16.97 -12.52 -5.15
N ASP A 116 -17.01 -12.27 -3.83
CA ASP A 116 -17.36 -10.97 -3.25
C ASP A 116 -16.15 -10.05 -3.00
N VAL A 117 -14.92 -10.53 -3.26
CA VAL A 117 -13.67 -9.76 -3.09
C VAL A 117 -13.12 -9.39 -4.47
N GLU A 118 -13.04 -8.11 -4.78
CA GLU A 118 -12.44 -7.60 -6.02
C GLU A 118 -10.93 -7.47 -5.91
N PHE A 119 -10.43 -6.92 -4.80
CA PHE A 119 -9.01 -6.71 -4.54
C PHE A 119 -8.68 -6.82 -3.06
N VAL A 120 -7.39 -6.91 -2.74
CA VAL A 120 -6.90 -7.00 -1.37
C VAL A 120 -5.95 -5.84 -1.09
N HIS A 121 -6.12 -5.15 0.05
CA HIS A 121 -5.11 -4.22 0.55
C HIS A 121 -4.21 -4.91 1.57
N VAL A 122 -2.92 -4.61 1.48
CA VAL A 122 -1.92 -4.85 2.53
C VAL A 122 -1.63 -3.53 3.22
N ARG A 123 -1.74 -3.51 4.55
CA ARG A 123 -1.55 -2.31 5.39
C ARG A 123 -0.67 -2.63 6.58
N SER A 124 0.07 -1.66 7.12
CA SER A 124 0.90 -1.91 8.30
C SER A 124 0.03 -2.33 9.48
N ALA A 125 0.42 -3.39 10.20
CA ALA A 125 -0.36 -3.86 11.33
C ALA A 125 -0.38 -2.87 12.51
N ARG A 126 0.66 -2.04 12.63
CA ARG A 126 0.86 -1.13 13.77
C ARG A 126 0.20 0.23 13.55
N ASN A 127 0.22 0.72 12.31
CA ASN A 127 -0.21 2.09 11.98
C ASN A 127 -1.33 2.13 10.93
N ASN A 128 -1.80 0.98 10.45
CA ASN A 128 -2.82 0.86 9.41
C ASN A 128 -2.44 1.55 8.07
N CYS A 129 -1.20 2.00 7.88
CA CYS A 129 -0.79 2.70 6.65
C CYS A 129 -0.85 1.77 5.45
N PHE A 130 -1.42 2.24 4.34
CA PHE A 130 -1.43 1.52 3.06
C PHE A 130 0.00 1.17 2.61
N GLN A 131 0.18 -0.08 2.15
CA GLN A 131 1.44 -0.55 1.57
C GLN A 131 1.28 -0.79 0.08
N LEU A 132 0.36 -1.68 -0.29
CA LEU A 132 0.09 -2.06 -1.66
C LEU A 132 -1.32 -2.65 -1.81
N ARG A 133 -1.74 -2.79 -3.06
CA ARG A 133 -2.95 -3.49 -3.48
C ARG A 133 -2.54 -4.73 -4.26
N ILE A 134 -3.22 -5.83 -4.00
CA ILE A 134 -3.08 -7.09 -4.72
C ILE A 134 -4.37 -7.27 -5.51
N GLU A 135 -4.22 -7.53 -6.81
CA GLU A 135 -5.31 -7.74 -7.76
C GLU A 135 -5.24 -9.16 -8.31
N ARG A 136 -6.28 -9.57 -9.03
CA ARG A 136 -6.22 -10.77 -9.85
C ARG A 136 -5.34 -10.49 -11.07
N ASP A 137 -4.74 -11.54 -11.62
CA ASP A 137 -4.10 -11.48 -12.94
C ASP A 137 -5.11 -11.15 -14.05
#